data_AF-A0A4R4DQZ4-F1
#
_entry.id   AF-A0A4R4DQZ4-F1
#
_cell.length_a   1.000
_cell.length_b   1.000
_cell.length_c   1.000
_cell.angle_alpha   90.00
_cell.angle_beta   90.00
_cell.angle_gamma   90.00
#
_symmetry.space_group_name_H-M   'P 1'
#
loop_
_entity.id
_entity.type
_entity.pdbx_description
1 polymer ?
#
loop_
_entity_poly.entity_id
_entity_poly.type
_entity_poly.pdbx_seq_one_letter_code
_entity_poly.pdbx_strand_id
1 'polypeptide(L)'
;MDDRRSAPLRAEIASSHKLYPPVLLYNQQRVRSSFTVLCGKIPGKCPGPVSARRCPAGFYLRFMTQCSAFWLARFDNEEDLINYIEYHHDADGNASSPFDAALGGPGYDDDFLECVYTDPEDLAEEVGDFSHSEHFGADLQQRIRAIGGTWNTLLMLTGAEGAYNEWLFHGEPAETPAPHLRFVGRFTYDTPGE
;
A
#
# COMPACT_ATOMS: atom_id res chain seq x y z
N MET A 1 -63.76 -12.32 26.53
CA MET A 1 -64.15 -10.96 26.10
C MET A 1 -62.93 -10.08 26.32
N ASP A 2 -62.44 -9.51 25.21
CA ASP A 2 -61.37 -8.50 25.04
C ASP A 2 -59.98 -8.86 25.58
N ASP A 3 -58.96 -9.25 24.80
CA ASP A 3 -58.50 -8.79 23.47
C ASP A 3 -58.12 -7.30 23.45
N ARG A 4 -56.87 -7.00 23.84
CA ARG A 4 -56.20 -5.74 23.49
C ARG A 4 -54.79 -6.00 23.00
N ARG A 5 -54.71 -6.03 21.67
CA ARG A 5 -53.53 -5.89 20.82
C ARG A 5 -52.73 -4.65 21.20
N SER A 6 -51.41 -4.81 21.35
CA SER A 6 -50.43 -3.72 21.26
C SER A 6 -49.23 -4.20 20.42
N ALA A 7 -49.32 -3.95 19.12
CA ALA A 7 -48.21 -3.56 18.26
C ALA A 7 -48.58 -2.14 17.74
N PRO A 8 -47.69 -1.30 17.17
CA PRO A 8 -46.38 -1.61 16.58
C PRO A 8 -45.27 -0.59 16.91
N LEU A 9 -44.04 -0.84 16.47
CA LEU A 9 -43.12 0.22 16.01
C LEU A 9 -42.04 -0.44 15.15
N ARG A 10 -42.28 -0.43 13.84
CA ARG A 10 -41.24 -0.61 12.82
C ARG A 10 -40.38 0.64 12.86
N ALA A 11 -39.12 0.50 13.27
CA ALA A 11 -38.09 1.48 12.97
C ALA A 11 -37.57 1.17 11.56
N GLU A 12 -37.99 1.98 10.59
CA GLU A 12 -37.32 2.08 9.30
C GLU A 12 -35.94 2.72 9.53
N ILE A 13 -34.88 1.92 9.46
CA ILE A 13 -33.51 2.43 9.33
C ILE A 13 -33.33 2.73 7.85
N ALA A 14 -33.54 3.99 7.48
CA ALA A 14 -33.13 4.51 6.19
C ALA A 14 -31.59 4.45 6.11
N SER A 15 -31.07 3.52 5.32
CA SER A 15 -29.67 3.46 4.90
C SER A 15 -29.37 4.70 4.06
N SER A 16 -28.80 5.72 4.71
CA SER A 16 -28.19 6.85 4.02
C SER A 16 -26.81 6.39 3.55
N HIS A 17 -26.73 5.92 2.31
CA HIS A 17 -25.46 5.84 1.58
C HIS A 17 -24.91 7.26 1.46
N LYS A 18 -24.03 7.64 2.40
CA LYS A 18 -23.09 8.73 2.18
C LYS A 18 -21.95 8.14 1.37
N LEU A 19 -21.99 8.38 0.06
CA LEU A 19 -20.81 8.32 -0.80
C LEU A 19 -19.79 9.31 -0.21
N TYR A 20 -18.84 8.80 0.56
CA TYR A 20 -17.63 9.55 0.86
C TYR A 20 -16.77 9.48 -0.41
N PRO A 21 -16.30 10.61 -0.96
CA PRO A 21 -15.27 10.54 -1.99
C PRO A 21 -14.02 9.89 -1.37
N PRO A 22 -13.29 9.02 -2.09
CA PRO A 22 -11.99 8.55 -1.61
C PRO A 22 -11.10 9.76 -1.37
N VAL A 23 -10.72 9.96 -0.11
CA VAL A 23 -9.83 11.03 0.32
C VAL A 23 -8.42 10.59 -0.03
N LEU A 24 -7.98 10.92 -1.25
CA LEU A 24 -6.58 10.89 -1.65
C LEU A 24 -5.81 11.97 -0.87
N LEU A 25 -5.29 11.62 0.30
CA LEU A 25 -4.33 12.43 1.04
C LEU A 25 -3.28 11.52 1.65
N TYR A 26 -2.09 11.43 1.04
CA TYR A 26 -0.81 11.92 1.60
C TYR A 26 0.38 11.41 0.76
N ASN A 27 0.75 12.10 -0.33
CA ASN A 27 2.15 12.36 -0.73
C ASN A 27 2.20 13.31 -1.95
N GLN A 28 2.04 14.62 -1.70
CA GLN A 28 2.28 15.66 -2.71
C GLN A 28 3.66 16.28 -2.48
N GLN A 29 4.74 15.59 -2.91
CA GLN A 29 5.95 16.29 -3.34
C GLN A 29 6.90 15.41 -4.17
N ARG A 30 7.06 15.82 -5.44
CA ARG A 30 8.00 15.34 -6.49
C ARG A 30 7.68 13.93 -6.98
N VAL A 31 7.18 13.73 -8.21
CA VAL A 31 7.95 13.91 -9.45
C VAL A 31 7.04 14.47 -10.57
N ARG A 32 7.22 15.76 -10.89
CA ARG A 32 6.92 16.26 -12.24
C ARG A 32 8.17 16.03 -13.09
N SER A 33 8.17 14.98 -13.88
CA SER A 33 9.01 14.89 -15.07
C SER A 33 8.28 14.06 -16.12
N SER A 34 7.47 14.75 -16.91
CA SER A 34 6.87 14.23 -18.13
C SER A 34 7.97 13.94 -19.14
N PHE A 35 8.16 12.68 -19.53
CA PHE A 35 8.82 12.37 -20.80
C PHE A 35 7.82 11.66 -21.72
N THR A 36 7.38 12.43 -22.71
CA THR A 36 6.61 11.99 -23.87
C THR A 36 7.39 10.95 -24.66
N VAL A 37 6.95 9.69 -24.65
CA VAL A 37 7.42 8.69 -25.62
C VAL A 37 6.69 8.94 -26.93
N LEU A 38 7.38 9.61 -27.87
CA LEU A 38 6.96 9.68 -29.27
C LEU A 38 7.08 8.28 -29.89
N CYS A 39 5.96 7.55 -29.93
CA CYS A 39 5.84 6.29 -30.64
C CYS A 39 5.76 6.57 -32.16
N GLY A 40 6.90 6.51 -32.84
CA GLY A 40 6.98 6.51 -34.30
C GLY A 40 6.65 5.13 -34.87
N LYS A 41 5.52 5.03 -35.58
CA LYS A 41 5.15 3.88 -36.43
C LYS A 41 6.24 3.59 -37.48
N ILE A 42 6.71 2.35 -37.55
CA ILE A 42 7.34 1.79 -38.76
C ILE A 42 6.67 0.45 -39.08
N PRO A 43 6.11 0.25 -40.29
CA PRO A 43 5.67 -1.06 -40.74
C PRO A 43 6.76 -1.75 -41.56
N GLY A 44 6.99 -3.06 -41.35
CA GLY A 44 7.62 -3.90 -42.37
C GLY A 44 8.52 -5.04 -41.91
N LYS A 45 8.00 -6.27 -42.13
CA LYS A 45 8.68 -7.52 -42.55
C LYS A 45 9.87 -8.08 -41.74
N CYS A 46 9.67 -9.30 -41.20
CA CYS A 46 10.71 -10.30 -40.94
C CYS A 46 11.27 -10.85 -42.28
N PRO A 47 12.54 -11.35 -42.37
CA PRO A 47 12.86 -12.70 -41.87
C PRO A 47 14.32 -12.94 -41.38
N GLY A 48 14.53 -13.99 -40.59
CA GLY A 48 15.82 -14.69 -40.44
C GLY A 48 16.41 -14.77 -39.02
N PRO A 49 16.90 -15.94 -38.55
CA PRO A 49 17.46 -16.10 -37.21
C PRO A 49 18.99 -16.02 -37.24
N VAL A 50 19.60 -14.94 -36.74
CA VAL A 50 21.03 -14.95 -36.41
C VAL A 50 21.37 -13.91 -35.33
N SER A 51 22.14 -14.39 -34.35
CA SER A 51 23.21 -13.69 -33.62
C SER A 51 22.89 -12.50 -32.71
N ALA A 52 23.19 -12.73 -31.43
CA ALA A 52 23.81 -11.80 -30.49
C ALA A 52 23.72 -10.31 -30.81
N ARG A 53 22.75 -9.62 -30.20
CA ARG A 53 22.85 -8.16 -30.06
C ARG A 53 23.70 -7.84 -28.83
N ARG A 54 25.00 -7.68 -29.07
CA ARG A 54 25.78 -6.66 -28.35
C ARG A 54 25.17 -5.31 -28.70
N CYS A 55 24.58 -4.63 -27.71
CA CYS A 55 24.31 -3.20 -27.82
C CYS A 55 25.65 -2.45 -27.70
N PRO A 56 26.06 -1.64 -28.70
CA PRO A 56 27.29 -0.86 -28.65
C PRO A 56 26.98 0.52 -28.05
N ALA A 57 26.68 0.55 -26.76
CA ALA A 57 26.74 1.73 -25.90
C ALA A 57 26.67 1.21 -24.46
N GLY A 58 27.79 1.24 -23.76
CA GLY A 58 27.96 0.70 -22.41
C GLY A 58 27.28 1.54 -21.32
N PHE A 59 25.98 1.80 -21.47
CA PHE A 59 25.15 2.24 -20.35
C PHE A 59 24.62 0.98 -19.66
N TYR A 60 25.32 0.56 -18.61
CA TYR A 60 24.70 -0.32 -17.62
C TYR A 60 23.65 0.52 -16.92
N LEU A 61 22.38 0.36 -17.27
CA LEU A 61 21.29 0.81 -16.41
C LEU A 61 21.46 0.06 -15.09
N ARG A 62 21.89 0.77 -14.07
CA ARG A 62 21.98 0.21 -12.72
C ARG A 62 20.54 0.12 -12.23
N PHE A 63 20.04 -1.11 -12.11
CA PHE A 63 18.77 -1.35 -11.45
C PHE A 63 19.01 -1.35 -9.93
N MET A 64 18.05 -0.82 -9.19
CA MET A 64 18.00 -0.90 -7.74
C MET A 64 16.86 -1.85 -7.38
N THR A 65 17.16 -2.85 -6.57
CA THR A 65 16.14 -3.76 -6.08
C THR A 65 15.40 -3.09 -4.91
N GLN A 66 14.08 -2.99 -5.05
CA GLN A 66 13.18 -2.47 -4.03
C GLN A 66 12.33 -3.60 -3.44
N CYS A 67 11.86 -3.39 -2.21
CA CYS A 67 10.92 -4.26 -1.52
C CYS A 67 9.80 -3.43 -0.91
N SER A 68 8.56 -3.73 -1.30
CA SER A 68 7.36 -3.18 -0.64
C SER A 68 6.72 -4.25 0.23
N ALA A 69 6.50 -3.92 1.49
CA ALA A 69 5.81 -4.75 2.46
C ALA A 69 4.44 -4.17 2.79
N PHE A 70 3.44 -5.04 2.95
CA PHE A 70 2.05 -4.62 3.09
C PHE A 70 1.38 -5.18 4.34
N TRP A 71 0.57 -4.32 4.98
CA TRP A 71 -0.28 -4.68 6.10
C TRP A 71 -1.70 -4.18 5.88
N LEU A 72 -2.67 -5.04 6.17
CA LEU A 72 -4.06 -4.65 6.33
C LEU A 72 -4.27 -4.21 7.77
N ALA A 73 -5.00 -3.12 7.96
CA ALA A 73 -5.39 -2.65 9.26
C ALA A 73 -6.89 -2.33 9.33
N ARG A 74 -7.40 -2.31 10.55
CA ARG A 74 -8.75 -1.84 10.84
C ARG A 74 -8.73 -0.76 11.91
N PHE A 75 -9.25 0.41 11.56
CA PHE A 75 -9.43 1.54 12.47
C PHE A 75 -10.90 1.95 12.55
N ASP A 76 -11.33 2.51 13.68
CA ASP A 76 -12.72 2.98 13.83
C ASP A 76 -12.91 4.35 13.18
N ASN A 77 -11.84 5.14 13.10
CA ASN A 77 -11.81 6.45 12.46
C ASN A 77 -10.38 6.79 11.98
N GLU A 78 -10.25 7.89 11.22
CA GLU A 78 -8.99 8.36 10.66
C GLU A 78 -8.00 8.85 11.73
N GLU A 79 -8.48 9.42 12.84
CA GLU A 79 -7.62 9.87 13.94
C GLU A 79 -6.91 8.69 14.61
N ASP A 80 -7.58 7.54 14.76
CA ASP A 80 -6.96 6.31 15.26
C ASP A 80 -5.85 5.81 14.33
N LEU A 81 -6.06 5.89 13.02
CA LEU A 81 -5.04 5.56 12.02
C LEU A 81 -3.82 6.49 12.14
N ILE A 82 -4.05 7.81 12.15
CA ILE A 82 -2.98 8.81 12.26
C ILE A 82 -2.18 8.58 13.55
N ASN A 83 -2.87 8.41 14.68
CA ASN A 83 -2.21 8.13 15.96
C ASN A 83 -1.41 6.83 15.97
N TYR A 84 -1.79 5.86 15.13
CA TYR A 84 -1.11 4.58 15.03
C TYR A 84 0.18 4.65 14.20
N ILE A 85 0.22 5.49 13.16
CA ILE A 85 1.37 5.59 12.23
C ILE A 85 2.27 6.80 12.51
N GLU A 86 1.82 7.83 13.21
CA GLU A 86 2.68 8.98 13.50
C GLU A 86 3.63 8.70 14.66
N TYR A 87 4.83 9.29 14.58
CA TYR A 87 5.78 9.30 15.67
C TYR A 87 5.40 10.36 16.72
N HIS A 88 5.12 9.90 17.93
CA HIS A 88 4.85 10.76 19.09
C HIS A 88 6.08 10.88 19.96
N HIS A 89 6.35 12.10 20.43
CA HIS A 89 7.47 12.38 21.32
C HIS A 89 7.00 12.39 22.77
N ASP A 90 7.66 11.62 23.63
CA ASP A 90 7.45 11.69 25.07
C ASP A 90 8.11 12.94 25.69
N ALA A 91 7.95 13.10 27.01
CA ALA A 91 8.51 14.25 27.74
C ALA A 91 10.06 14.26 27.76
N ASP A 92 10.69 13.11 27.51
CA ASP A 92 12.14 12.95 27.44
C ASP A 92 12.67 13.15 26.00
N GLY A 93 11.77 13.38 25.04
CA GLY A 93 12.09 13.59 23.63
C GLY A 93 12.27 12.30 22.83
N ASN A 94 11.91 11.14 23.38
CA ASN A 94 11.96 9.88 22.64
C ASN A 94 10.75 9.79 21.69
N ALA A 95 11.01 9.52 20.42
CA ALA A 95 9.99 9.28 19.42
C ALA A 95 9.57 7.80 19.44
N SER A 96 8.26 7.53 19.41
CA SER A 96 7.72 6.18 19.25
C SER A 96 6.44 6.19 18.41
N SER A 97 6.24 5.12 17.64
CA SER A 97 5.04 4.88 16.84
C SER A 97 4.52 3.48 17.16
N PRO A 98 3.20 3.28 17.43
CA PRO A 98 2.62 1.96 17.60
C PRO A 98 2.87 1.03 16.40
N PHE A 99 2.90 1.59 15.19
CA PHE A 99 3.19 0.83 13.98
C PHE A 99 4.61 0.26 13.99
N ASP A 100 5.59 1.02 14.46
CA ASP A 100 6.99 0.58 14.55
C ASP A 100 7.15 -0.69 15.40
N ALA A 101 6.43 -0.76 16.53
CA ALA A 101 6.39 -1.96 17.37
C ALA A 101 5.82 -3.18 16.63
N ALA A 102 4.88 -2.97 15.70
CA ALA A 102 4.28 -4.05 14.91
C ALA A 102 5.16 -4.51 13.74
N LEU A 103 6.10 -3.68 13.30
CA LEU A 103 7.05 -4.02 12.25
C LEU A 103 8.13 -5.01 12.72
N GLY A 104 8.44 -5.02 14.02
CA GLY A 104 9.51 -5.87 14.58
C GLY A 104 10.92 -5.41 14.19
N GLY A 105 11.05 -4.19 13.66
CA GLY A 105 12.29 -3.60 13.15
C GLY A 105 12.75 -2.35 13.92
N PRO A 106 13.93 -1.81 13.59
CA PRO A 106 14.50 -0.64 14.24
C PRO A 106 13.99 0.65 13.58
N GLY A 107 12.78 1.10 13.90
CA GLY A 107 12.23 2.30 13.28
C GLY A 107 11.90 2.12 11.80
N TYR A 108 11.03 2.97 11.28
CA TYR A 108 10.88 3.17 9.85
C TYR A 108 10.97 4.64 9.51
N ASP A 109 11.40 4.90 8.28
CA ASP A 109 11.35 6.22 7.68
C ASP A 109 9.94 6.44 7.10
N ASP A 110 9.23 7.44 7.64
CA ASP A 110 7.84 7.75 7.29
C ASP A 110 7.70 8.34 5.89
N ASP A 111 8.78 8.88 5.30
CA ASP A 111 8.80 9.30 3.89
C ASP A 111 8.57 8.13 2.92
N PHE A 112 8.79 6.89 3.37
CA PHE A 112 8.57 5.66 2.59
C PHE A 112 7.28 4.91 2.98
N LEU A 113 6.49 5.47 3.91
CA LEU A 113 5.20 4.95 4.28
C LEU A 113 4.13 5.54 3.37
N GLU A 114 3.37 4.67 2.73
CA GLU A 114 2.14 5.04 2.02
C GLU A 114 0.94 4.34 2.68
N CYS A 115 -0.21 4.99 2.64
CA CYS A 115 -1.42 4.50 3.26
C CYS A 115 -2.64 4.79 2.40
N VAL A 116 -3.54 3.81 2.31
CA VAL A 116 -4.89 3.96 1.78
C VAL A 116 -5.87 3.71 2.91
N TYR A 117 -6.75 4.68 3.18
CA TYR A 117 -7.86 4.58 4.13
C TYR A 117 -9.17 4.77 3.37
N THR A 118 -10.01 3.72 3.32
CA THR A 118 -11.21 3.69 2.47
C THR A 118 -12.26 2.72 3.02
N ASP A 119 -13.43 2.68 2.39
CA ASP A 119 -14.47 1.74 2.76
C ASP A 119 -14.01 0.28 2.56
N PRO A 120 -14.33 -0.67 3.48
CA PRO A 120 -13.80 -2.03 3.41
C PRO A 120 -14.10 -2.81 2.13
N GLU A 121 -15.17 -2.44 1.44
CA GLU A 121 -15.59 -3.05 0.18
C GLU A 121 -14.75 -2.59 -1.01
N ASP A 122 -14.15 -1.40 -0.93
CA ASP A 122 -13.38 -0.80 -2.01
C ASP A 122 -11.87 -1.02 -1.86
N LEU A 123 -11.39 -1.39 -0.66
CA LEU A 123 -9.96 -1.49 -0.33
C LEU A 123 -9.14 -2.34 -1.32
N ALA A 124 -9.72 -3.42 -1.87
CA ALA A 124 -9.04 -4.26 -2.83
C ALA A 124 -8.86 -3.60 -4.21
N GLU A 125 -9.71 -2.66 -4.58
CA GLU A 125 -9.63 -1.92 -5.85
C GLU A 125 -8.69 -0.71 -5.74
N GLU A 126 -8.61 -0.08 -4.57
CA GLU A 126 -7.75 1.08 -4.31
C GLU A 126 -6.25 0.75 -4.26
N VAL A 127 -5.86 -0.51 -4.44
CA VAL A 127 -4.45 -0.95 -4.52
C VAL A 127 -3.68 -0.25 -5.65
N GLY A 128 -4.39 0.21 -6.69
CA GLY A 128 -3.80 0.94 -7.80
C GLY A 128 -3.13 2.27 -7.43
N ASP A 129 -3.46 2.82 -6.26
CA ASP A 129 -3.04 4.16 -5.84
C ASP A 129 -1.65 4.20 -5.20
N PHE A 130 -1.07 3.03 -4.86
CA PHE A 130 0.29 2.96 -4.36
C PHE A 130 1.31 3.28 -5.45
N SER A 131 2.42 3.89 -5.04
CA SER A 131 3.60 3.98 -5.89
C SER A 131 4.03 2.58 -6.31
N HIS A 132 4.45 2.44 -7.58
CA HIS A 132 4.93 1.18 -8.14
C HIS A 132 3.87 0.06 -8.21
N SER A 133 2.57 0.39 -8.13
CA SER A 133 1.46 -0.57 -8.22
C SER A 133 1.50 -1.41 -9.51
N GLU A 134 2.16 -0.95 -10.57
CA GLU A 134 2.40 -1.73 -11.78
C GLU A 134 3.23 -3.01 -11.55
N HIS A 135 4.00 -3.08 -10.46
CA HIS A 135 4.85 -4.22 -10.12
C HIS A 135 4.16 -5.29 -9.26
N PHE A 136 3.19 -4.90 -8.43
CA PHE A 136 2.58 -5.80 -7.43
C PHE A 136 1.05 -5.74 -7.35
N GLY A 137 0.40 -4.76 -7.98
CA GLY A 137 -0.99 -4.41 -7.69
C GLY A 137 -1.99 -5.54 -7.93
N ALA A 138 -1.88 -6.27 -9.04
CA ALA A 138 -2.77 -7.39 -9.35
C ALA A 138 -2.63 -8.54 -8.34
N ASP A 139 -1.39 -8.89 -7.97
CA ASP A 139 -1.11 -9.96 -7.02
C ASP A 139 -1.52 -9.55 -5.60
N LEU A 140 -1.27 -8.30 -5.21
CA LEU A 140 -1.68 -7.74 -3.93
C LEU A 140 -3.20 -7.72 -3.79
N GLN A 141 -3.92 -7.26 -4.83
CA GLN A 141 -5.37 -7.30 -4.89
C GLN A 141 -5.91 -8.73 -4.70
N GLN A 142 -5.29 -9.73 -5.36
CA GLN A 142 -5.68 -11.13 -5.18
C GLN A 142 -5.46 -11.60 -3.74
N ARG A 143 -4.34 -11.24 -3.11
CA ARG A 143 -4.03 -11.62 -1.72
C ARG A 143 -5.00 -10.99 -0.72
N ILE A 144 -5.34 -9.71 -0.89
CA ILE A 144 -6.31 -9.02 -0.02
C ILE A 144 -7.66 -9.72 -0.08
N ARG A 145 -8.16 -10.02 -1.29
CA ARG A 145 -9.42 -10.75 -1.48
C ARG A 145 -9.38 -12.15 -0.85
N ALA A 146 -8.23 -12.85 -0.94
CA ALA A 146 -8.06 -14.18 -0.35
C ALA A 146 -7.99 -14.15 1.19
N ILE A 147 -7.40 -13.10 1.76
CA ILE A 147 -7.36 -12.88 3.21
C ILE A 147 -8.78 -12.69 3.77
N GLY A 148 -9.61 -11.92 3.07
CA GLY A 148 -10.98 -11.61 3.46
C GLY A 148 -11.08 -10.84 4.79
N GLY A 149 -12.31 -10.54 5.20
CA GLY A 149 -12.58 -9.70 6.38
C GLY A 149 -12.93 -8.26 6.01
N THR A 150 -13.19 -7.44 7.02
CA THR A 150 -13.58 -6.04 6.85
C THR A 150 -12.44 -5.15 7.32
N TRP A 151 -11.46 -4.95 6.44
CA TRP A 151 -10.31 -4.08 6.62
C TRP A 151 -10.60 -2.75 5.92
N ASN A 152 -10.28 -1.61 6.52
CA ASN A 152 -10.49 -0.29 5.92
C ASN A 152 -9.17 0.45 5.66
N THR A 153 -8.04 -0.22 5.83
CA THR A 153 -6.73 0.39 5.68
C THR A 153 -5.73 -0.58 5.09
N LEU A 154 -4.93 -0.07 4.16
CA LEU A 154 -3.77 -0.77 3.60
C LEU A 154 -2.56 0.13 3.79
N LEU A 155 -1.54 -0.40 4.47
CA LEU A 155 -0.27 0.26 4.74
C LEU A 155 0.80 -0.38 3.86
N MET A 156 1.60 0.44 3.19
CA MET A 156 2.76 0.02 2.41
C MET A 156 4.01 0.70 2.97
N LEU A 157 5.02 -0.10 3.30
CA LEU A 157 6.36 0.43 3.58
C LEU A 157 7.32 -0.05 2.49
N THR A 158 8.04 0.89 1.90
CA THR A 158 9.05 0.59 0.87
C THR A 158 10.46 0.66 1.44
N GLY A 159 11.31 -0.27 1.03
CA GLY A 159 12.75 -0.26 1.28
C GLY A 159 13.53 -0.56 0.01
N ALA A 160 14.80 -0.16 -0.03
CA ALA A 160 15.72 -0.49 -1.12
C ALA A 160 17.01 -1.11 -0.57
N GLU A 161 17.65 -1.97 -1.35
CA GLU A 161 18.92 -2.60 -0.95
C GLU A 161 20.00 -1.53 -0.70
N GLY A 162 20.64 -1.59 0.47
CA GLY A 162 21.62 -0.58 0.92
C GLY A 162 21.03 0.79 1.29
N ALA A 163 19.71 0.92 1.47
CA ALA A 163 19.03 2.15 1.86
C ALA A 163 18.28 2.01 3.22
N TYR A 164 17.55 3.05 3.61
CA TYR A 164 16.63 2.97 4.75
C TYR A 164 15.56 1.88 4.50
N ASN A 165 15.08 1.27 5.58
CA ASN A 165 14.18 0.13 5.58
C ASN A 165 14.74 -1.14 4.88
N GLU A 166 16.05 -1.27 4.63
CA GLU A 166 16.67 -2.51 4.10
C GLU A 166 16.33 -3.75 4.96
N TRP A 167 16.06 -3.54 6.25
CA TRP A 167 15.61 -4.62 7.13
C TRP A 167 14.32 -5.30 6.63
N LEU A 168 13.50 -4.67 5.77
CA LEU A 168 12.32 -5.29 5.15
C LEU A 168 12.64 -6.51 4.30
N PHE A 169 13.85 -6.61 3.76
CA PHE A 169 14.28 -7.73 2.91
C PHE A 169 14.53 -9.02 3.71
N HIS A 170 14.78 -8.90 5.02
CA HIS A 170 15.29 -10.01 5.85
C HIS A 170 14.58 -10.16 7.19
N GLY A 171 13.96 -9.10 7.69
CA GLY A 171 13.19 -9.11 8.92
C GLY A 171 11.89 -9.84 8.71
N GLU A 172 11.44 -10.60 9.70
CA GLU A 172 10.04 -11.05 9.75
C GLU A 172 9.21 -9.99 10.48
N PRO A 173 7.92 -9.82 10.14
CA PRO A 173 7.04 -8.96 10.92
C PRO A 173 7.00 -9.47 12.37
N ALA A 174 6.61 -8.61 13.32
CA ALA A 174 6.48 -9.02 14.71
C ALA A 174 5.60 -10.28 14.85
N GLU A 175 6.03 -11.25 15.67
CA GLU A 175 5.32 -12.54 15.84
C GLU A 175 3.87 -12.38 16.36
N THR A 176 3.62 -11.29 17.08
CA THR A 176 2.29 -10.87 17.55
C THR A 176 2.03 -9.43 17.11
N PRO A 177 1.56 -9.20 15.87
CA PRO A 177 1.10 -7.88 15.48
C PRO A 177 -0.12 -7.48 16.34
N ALA A 178 -0.43 -6.18 16.37
CA ALA A 178 -1.63 -5.71 17.05
C ALA A 178 -2.89 -6.44 16.50
N PRO A 179 -3.94 -6.68 17.31
CA PRO A 179 -5.10 -7.48 16.89
C PRO A 179 -5.83 -6.94 15.65
N HIS A 180 -5.67 -5.65 15.37
CA HIS A 180 -6.27 -4.95 14.24
C HIS A 180 -5.34 -4.89 13.02
N LEU A 181 -4.18 -5.55 13.05
CA LEU A 181 -3.18 -5.52 11.98
C LEU A 181 -2.93 -6.93 11.45
N ARG A 182 -2.81 -7.06 10.13
CA ARG A 182 -2.52 -8.31 9.45
C ARG A 182 -1.51 -8.11 8.33
N PHE A 183 -0.39 -8.80 8.42
CA PHE A 183 0.59 -8.81 7.33
C PHE A 183 0.06 -9.53 6.09
N VAL A 184 0.24 -8.92 4.92
CA VAL A 184 -0.21 -9.45 3.62
C VAL A 184 0.93 -10.11 2.86
N GLY A 185 2.11 -9.51 2.90
CA GLY A 185 3.29 -10.03 2.22
C GLY A 185 4.28 -8.94 1.79
N ARG A 186 5.32 -9.42 1.11
CA ARG A 186 6.37 -8.61 0.47
C ARG A 186 6.37 -8.83 -1.03
N PHE A 187 6.77 -7.79 -1.74
CA PHE A 187 6.97 -7.81 -3.18
C PHE A 187 8.33 -7.19 -3.48
N THR A 188 9.19 -7.95 -4.15
CA THR A 188 10.52 -7.50 -4.56
C THR A 188 10.51 -7.27 -6.06
N TYR A 189 10.99 -6.11 -6.48
CA TYR A 189 11.01 -5.71 -7.88
C TYR A 189 12.18 -4.76 -8.16
N ASP A 190 12.60 -4.69 -9.42
CA ASP A 190 13.70 -3.83 -9.85
C ASP A 190 13.16 -2.52 -10.42
N THR A 191 13.69 -1.40 -9.95
CA THR A 191 13.43 -0.08 -10.50
C THR A 191 14.69 0.49 -11.17
N PRO A 192 14.57 1.34 -12.20
CA PRO A 192 15.72 2.05 -12.73
C PRO A 192 16.33 2.90 -11.61
N GLY A 193 17.64 2.76 -11.35
CA GLY A 193 18.32 3.63 -10.40
C GLY A 193 18.29 5.08 -10.88
N GLU A 194 17.89 5.99 -9.99
CA GLU A 194 17.90 7.45 -10.22
C GLU A 194 19.32 8.03 -10.31
#